data_AF-A0A1H5YD25-F1
#
_entry.id   AF-A0A1H5YD25-F1
#
_cell.length_a   1.000
_cell.length_b   1.000
_cell.length_c   1.000
_cell.angle_alpha   90.00
_cell.angle_beta   90.00
_cell.angle_gamma   90.00
#
_symmetry.space_group_name_H-M   'P 1'
#
loop_
_entity.id
_entity.type
_entity.pdbx_description
1 polymer ?
#
loop_
_entity_poly.entity_id
_entity_poly.type
_entity_poly.pdbx_seq_one_letter_code
_entity_poly.pdbx_strand_id
1 'polypeptide(L)' 'MQLNEHTKLILGMPNFKCAPIAHRLVKLGHEIPPRSEDEQAYVINWMLELYEQYGKGWSEHAERVLAGEVES' A
#
# COMPACT_ATOMS: atom_id res chain seq x y z
N MET A 1 17.32 12.98 -3.65
CA MET A 1 16.13 12.12 -3.77
C MET A 1 15.93 11.81 -5.25
N GLN A 2 15.97 10.54 -5.64
CA GLN A 2 15.76 10.12 -7.02
C GLN A 2 14.48 9.28 -7.10
N LEU A 3 13.52 9.73 -7.91
CA LEU A 3 12.29 8.97 -8.18
C LEU A 3 12.55 7.96 -9.29
N ASN A 4 12.15 6.71 -9.07
CA ASN A 4 12.06 5.69 -10.10
C ASN A 4 10.60 5.36 -10.42
N GLU A 5 10.37 4.57 -11.46
CA GLU A 5 9.02 4.25 -11.94
C GLU A 5 8.11 3.65 -10.85
N HIS A 6 8.62 2.83 -9.95
CA HIS A 6 7.82 2.27 -8.85
C HIS A 6 7.44 3.33 -7.83
N THR A 7 8.39 4.14 -7.36
CA THR A 7 8.11 5.22 -6.40
C THR A 7 7.17 6.28 -6.99
N LYS A 8 7.24 6.55 -8.30
CA LYS A 8 6.28 7.44 -8.98
C LYS A 8 4.87 6.86 -8.99
N LEU A 9 4.72 5.55 -9.22
CA LEU A 9 3.42 4.88 -9.17
C LEU A 9 2.81 4.92 -7.77
N ILE A 10 3.61 4.62 -6.74
CA ILE A 10 3.16 4.60 -5.35
C ILE A 10 2.78 6.02 -4.89
N LEU A 11 3.71 6.98 -5.01
CA LEU A 11 3.50 8.36 -4.55
C LEU A 11 2.46 9.12 -5.39
N GLY A 12 2.23 8.70 -6.63
CA GLY A 12 1.24 9.28 -7.53
C GLY A 12 -0.19 8.74 -7.32
N MET A 13 -0.41 7.85 -6.36
CA MET A 13 -1.72 7.23 -6.15
C MET A 13 -2.73 8.24 -5.57
N PRO A 14 -3.85 8.52 -6.28
CA PRO A 14 -4.85 9.45 -5.77
C PRO A 14 -5.67 8.81 -4.63
N ASN A 15 -6.17 9.61 -3.67
CA ASN A 15 -6.87 9.12 -2.46
C ASN A 15 -8.00 8.14 -2.78
N PHE A 16 -8.79 8.38 -3.84
CA PHE A 16 -9.90 7.51 -4.21
C PHE A 16 -9.47 6.10 -4.67
N LYS A 17 -8.21 5.92 -5.09
CA LYS A 17 -7.63 4.59 -5.34
C LYS A 17 -7.09 3.94 -4.06
N CYS A 18 -6.71 4.72 -3.05
CA CYS A 18 -6.25 4.22 -1.76
C CYS A 18 -7.40 3.68 -0.90
N ALA A 19 -8.58 4.31 -0.92
CA ALA A 19 -9.73 3.91 -0.10
C ALA A 19 -10.07 2.40 -0.15
N PRO A 20 -10.25 1.75 -1.32
CA PRO A 20 -10.54 0.32 -1.36
C PRO A 20 -9.41 -0.56 -0.80
N ILE A 21 -8.16 -0.12 -0.93
CA ILE A 21 -6.98 -0.81 -0.39
C ILE A 21 -6.95 -0.67 1.14
N ALA A 22 -7.14 0.54 1.66
CA ALA A 22 -7.21 0.81 3.09
C ALA A 22 -8.33 -0.01 3.75
N HIS A 23 -9.53 -0.04 3.17
CA HIS A 23 -10.63 -0.87 3.67
C HIS A 23 -10.30 -2.37 3.69
N ARG A 24 -9.53 -2.85 2.70
CA ARG A 24 -9.08 -4.24 2.69
C ARG A 24 -8.04 -4.49 3.78
N LEU A 25 -7.07 -3.60 3.96
CA LEU A 25 -6.07 -3.69 5.03
C LEU A 25 -6.72 -3.68 6.42
N VAL A 26 -7.76 -2.86 6.64
CA VAL A 26 -8.54 -2.90 7.90
C VAL A 26 -9.18 -4.27 8.13
N LYS A 27 -9.75 -4.89 7.09
CA LYS A 27 -10.29 -6.26 7.18
C LYS A 27 -9.22 -7.32 7.47
N LEU A 28 -7.96 -7.02 7.19
CA LEU A 28 -6.80 -7.87 7.48
C LEU A 28 -6.18 -7.55 8.84
N GLY A 29 -6.76 -6.63 9.62
CA GLY A 29 -6.34 -6.33 10.99
C GLY A 29 -5.50 -5.06 11.14
N HIS A 30 -5.28 -4.28 10.09
CA HIS A 30 -4.59 -3.00 10.19
C HIS A 30 -5.49 -1.94 10.85
N GLU A 31 -4.91 -1.10 11.69
CA GLU A 31 -5.61 0.02 12.32
C GLU A 31 -5.42 1.29 11.48
N ILE A 32 -6.47 1.70 10.75
CA ILE A 32 -6.44 2.88 9.88
C ILE A 32 -7.66 3.77 10.21
N PRO A 33 -7.47 5.05 10.57
CA PRO A 33 -8.58 5.98 10.77
C PRO A 33 -9.42 6.13 9.48
N PRO A 34 -10.77 6.19 9.56
CA PRO A 34 -11.66 6.28 8.41
C PRO A 34 -11.76 7.73 7.87
N ARG A 35 -10.59 8.30 7.57
CA ARG A 35 -10.42 9.64 7.00
C ARG A 35 -9.57 9.50 5.74
N SER A 36 -10.00 10.14 4.65
CA SER A 36 -9.40 9.92 3.32
C SER A 36 -7.93 10.31 3.22
N GLU A 37 -7.46 11.28 3.99
CA GLU A 37 -6.04 11.63 4.08
C GLU A 37 -5.23 10.58 4.86
N ASP A 38 -5.78 10.06 5.95
CA ASP A 38 -5.13 9.02 6.78
C ASP A 38 -5.05 7.70 6.01
N GLU A 39 -6.12 7.32 5.31
CA GLU A 39 -6.16 6.14 4.43
C GLU A 39 -5.13 6.24 3.29
N GLN A 40 -5.03 7.40 2.64
CA GLN A 40 -4.05 7.60 1.57
C GLN A 40 -2.62 7.51 2.13
N ALA A 41 -2.34 8.21 3.22
CA ALA A 41 -1.02 8.22 3.85
C ALA A 41 -0.60 6.80 4.26
N TYR A 42 -1.50 6.04 4.88
CA TYR A 42 -1.24 4.67 5.29
C TYR A 42 -0.92 3.76 4.08
N VAL A 43 -1.76 3.79 3.04
CA VAL A 43 -1.59 2.96 1.85
C VAL A 43 -0.29 3.29 1.12
N ILE A 44 0.04 4.57 0.97
CA ILE A 44 1.30 5.00 0.34
C ILE A 44 2.50 4.51 1.16
N ASN A 45 2.48 4.72 2.48
CA ASN A 45 3.57 4.27 3.35
C ASN A 45 3.75 2.75 3.29
N TRP A 46 2.66 2.00 3.40
CA TRP A 46 2.66 0.54 3.30
C TRP A 46 3.25 0.03 1.96
N MET A 47 2.88 0.64 0.84
CA MET A 47 3.46 0.28 -0.46
C MET A 47 4.94 0.64 -0.56
N LEU A 48 5.38 1.74 0.06
CA LEU A 48 6.80 2.10 0.12
C LEU A 48 7.60 1.10 0.97
N GLU A 49 7.07 0.63 2.09
CA GLU A 49 7.68 -0.42 2.91
C GLU A 49 7.83 -1.73 2.12
N LEU A 50 6.79 -2.15 1.40
CA LEU A 50 6.86 -3.32 0.50
C LEU A 50 7.90 -3.11 -0.62
N TYR A 51 8.02 -1.89 -1.14
CA TYR A 51 9.03 -1.55 -2.14
C TYR A 51 10.45 -1.59 -1.58
N GLU A 52 10.65 -1.11 -0.37
CA GLU A 52 11.92 -1.18 0.33
C GLU A 52 12.33 -2.65 0.59
N GLN A 53 11.38 -3.48 0.98
CA GLN A 53 11.63 -4.89 1.31
C GLN A 53 11.81 -5.79 0.07
N TYR A 54 10.98 -5.62 -0.95
CA TYR A 54 10.89 -6.56 -2.09
C TYR A 54 11.34 -5.97 -3.43
N GLY A 55 11.74 -4.69 -3.46
CA GLY A 55 12.18 -4.03 -4.68
C GLY A 55 11.12 -4.14 -5.78
N LYS A 56 11.48 -4.66 -6.96
CA LYS A 56 10.54 -4.81 -8.08
C LYS A 56 9.36 -5.76 -7.82
N GLY A 57 9.47 -6.65 -6.82
CA GLY A 57 8.42 -7.61 -6.46
C GLY A 57 7.33 -7.05 -5.56
N TRP A 58 7.43 -5.78 -5.13
CA TRP A 58 6.51 -5.18 -4.16
C TRP A 58 5.02 -5.30 -4.52
N SER A 59 4.68 -5.20 -5.81
CA SER A 59 3.30 -5.25 -6.28
C SER A 59 2.71 -6.65 -6.16
N GLU A 60 3.50 -7.68 -6.43
CA GLU A 60 3.09 -9.08 -6.26
C GLU A 60 2.86 -9.39 -4.77
N HIS A 61 3.77 -8.92 -3.90
CA HIS A 61 3.59 -9.04 -2.46
C HIS A 61 2.36 -8.25 -1.96
N ALA A 62 2.14 -7.04 -2.46
CA ALA A 62 0.94 -6.27 -2.15
C ALA A 62 -0.34 -7.03 -2.54
N GLU A 63 -0.39 -7.63 -3.73
CA GLU A 63 -1.51 -8.44 -4.20
C GLU A 63 -1.76 -9.66 -3.31
N ARG A 64 -0.70 -10.37 -2.90
CA ARG A 64 -0.80 -11.54 -2.00
C ARG A 64 -1.31 -11.16 -0.62
N VAL A 65 -0.78 -10.10 -0.02
CA VAL A 65 -1.28 -9.56 1.25
C VAL A 65 -2.76 -9.19 1.12
N LEU A 66 -3.14 -8.48 0.05
CA LEU A 66 -4.53 -8.11 -0.21
C LEU A 66 -5.42 -9.34 -0.49
N ALA A 67 -4.90 -10.44 -1.00
CA ALA A 67 -5.60 -11.72 -1.11
C ALA A 67 -5.83 -12.38 0.27
N GLY A 68 -5.12 -11.95 1.31
CA GLY A 68 -5.16 -12.53 2.65
C GLY A 68 -4.16 -13.68 2.83
N GLU A 69 -3.17 -13.79 1.95
CA GLU A 69 -2.06 -14.71 2.14
C GLU A 69 -1.15 -14.17 3.24
N VAL A 70 -0.95 -14.96 4.29
CA VAL A 70 -0.05 -14.61 5.39
C VAL A 70 1.38 -14.88 4.91
N GLU A 71 2.24 -13.86 4.99
CA GLU A 71 3.67 -14.01 4.76
C GLU A 71 4.25 -15.01 5.78
N SER A 72 4.87 -16.08 5.26
CA SER A 72 5.54 -17.13 6.04
C SER A 72 6.96 -16.74 6.41
#